data_AF-A0A7J8PQ41-F1
#
_entry.id   AF-A0A7J8PQ41-F1
#
_cell.length_a   1.000
_cell.length_b   1.000
_cell.length_c   1.000
_cell.angle_alpha   90.00
_cell.angle_beta   90.00
_cell.angle_gamma   90.00
#
_symmetry.space_group_name_H-M   'P 1'
#
loop_
_entity.id
_entity.type
_entity.pdbx_description
1 polymer ?
#
loop_
_entity_poly.entity_id
_entity_poly.type
_entity_poly.pdbx_seq_one_letter_code
_entity_poly.pdbx_strand_id
1 'polypeptide(L)'
;MAEGKKMLANYVPVYVMLPLGIISTENVLLDKEGLKQQLLKLKTAGIDGVMSDVWWGIVESKGPKQYDWSAYRSLVELIKECGMKMQAIMSFHQCGGNVGDEVTIPIPQWVLDIGEENPDIFYTDREGNRNKEYLTLGVDHLPLFHGRTAV
;
A
#
# COMPACT_ATOMS: atom_id res chain seq x y z
N MET A 1 -19.67 -16.24 33.82
CA MET A 1 -19.36 -14.86 33.37
C MET A 1 -17.88 -14.47 33.51
N ALA A 2 -17.20 -14.81 34.62
CA ALA A 2 -15.77 -14.50 34.79
C ALA A 2 -14.84 -15.25 33.83
N GLU A 3 -15.14 -16.52 33.53
CA GLU A 3 -14.32 -17.39 32.67
C GLU A 3 -14.36 -16.97 31.19
N GLY A 4 -15.53 -16.58 30.68
CA GLY A 4 -15.65 -16.00 29.32
C GLY A 4 -14.91 -14.67 29.16
N LYS A 5 -14.88 -13.81 30.20
CA LYS A 5 -14.04 -12.60 30.20
C LYS A 5 -12.55 -12.92 30.23
N LYS A 6 -12.13 -13.97 30.94
CA LYS A 6 -10.73 -14.43 30.99
C LYS A 6 -10.27 -14.98 29.64
N MET A 7 -11.14 -15.68 28.91
CA MET A 7 -10.85 -16.18 27.56
C MET A 7 -10.75 -15.06 26.51
N LEU A 8 -11.61 -14.03 26.59
CA LEU A 8 -11.53 -12.86 25.70
C LEU A 8 -10.23 -12.07 25.86
N ALA A 9 -9.64 -12.02 27.05
CA ALA A 9 -8.36 -11.35 27.29
C ALA A 9 -7.17 -12.04 26.61
N ASN A 10 -7.29 -13.33 26.26
CA ASN A 10 -6.28 -14.09 25.52
C ASN A 10 -6.53 -14.09 24.01
N TYR A 11 -7.58 -13.40 23.53
CA TYR A 11 -7.92 -13.37 22.11
C TYR A 11 -6.81 -12.67 21.31
N VAL A 12 -6.36 -13.31 20.24
CA VAL A 12 -5.40 -12.75 19.29
C VAL A 12 -6.15 -12.49 17.98
N PRO A 13 -6.25 -11.23 17.53
CA PRO A 13 -6.99 -10.92 16.32
C PRO A 13 -6.24 -11.41 15.08
N VAL A 14 -6.98 -11.89 14.10
CA VAL A 14 -6.45 -12.41 12.83
C VAL A 14 -6.87 -11.49 11.69
N TYR A 15 -5.90 -11.08 10.88
CA TYR A 15 -6.08 -10.26 9.69
C TYR A 15 -5.62 -11.00 8.45
N VAL A 16 -6.25 -10.73 7.31
CA VAL A 16 -5.89 -11.32 6.01
C VAL A 16 -5.47 -10.21 5.06
N MET A 17 -4.32 -10.38 4.38
CA MET A 17 -3.85 -9.45 3.36
C MET A 17 -4.74 -9.55 2.10
N LEU A 18 -5.16 -8.42 1.57
CA LEU A 18 -5.87 -8.35 0.29
C LEU A 18 -4.93 -8.60 -0.88
N PRO A 19 -5.45 -9.01 -2.05
CA PRO A 19 -4.63 -9.13 -3.26
C PRO A 19 -3.92 -7.82 -3.60
N LEU A 20 -2.64 -7.90 -4.00
CA LEU A 20 -1.79 -6.75 -4.29
C LEU A 20 -2.39 -5.81 -5.36
N GLY A 21 -3.09 -6.39 -6.35
CA GLY A 21 -3.72 -5.70 -7.47
C GLY A 21 -5.17 -5.28 -7.26
N ILE A 22 -5.68 -5.23 -6.03
CA ILE A 22 -7.10 -4.90 -5.82
C ILE A 22 -7.46 -3.48 -6.27
N ILE A 23 -6.49 -2.56 -6.23
CA ILE A 23 -6.55 -1.25 -6.87
C ILE A 23 -5.63 -1.29 -8.11
N SER A 24 -6.16 -0.95 -9.28
CA SER A 24 -5.36 -0.89 -10.52
C SER A 24 -4.40 0.31 -10.52
N THR A 25 -3.41 0.27 -11.41
CA THR A 25 -2.46 1.37 -11.65
C THR A 25 -3.14 2.69 -12.04
N GLU A 26 -4.35 2.63 -12.58
CA GLU A 26 -5.19 3.79 -12.96
C GLU A 26 -6.08 4.28 -11.80
N ASN A 27 -5.83 3.81 -10.57
CA ASN A 27 -6.60 4.15 -9.38
C ASN A 27 -8.08 3.74 -9.49
N VAL A 28 -8.32 2.47 -9.81
CA VAL A 28 -9.67 1.87 -9.89
C VAL A 28 -9.76 0.64 -9.00
N LEU A 29 -10.82 0.54 -8.19
CA LEU A 29 -11.11 -0.68 -7.42
C LEU A 29 -11.64 -1.77 -8.36
N LEU A 30 -10.86 -2.83 -8.53
CA LEU A 30 -11.19 -3.96 -9.40
C LEU A 30 -12.14 -4.94 -8.69
N ASP A 31 -13.00 -5.58 -9.49
CA ASP A 31 -13.96 -6.62 -9.06
C ASP A 31 -14.61 -6.38 -7.68
N LYS A 32 -15.24 -5.21 -7.51
CA LYS A 32 -15.85 -4.80 -6.25
C LYS A 32 -16.83 -5.85 -5.68
N GLU A 33 -17.61 -6.49 -6.56
CA GLU A 33 -18.59 -7.50 -6.13
C GLU A 33 -17.92 -8.81 -5.73
N GLY A 34 -16.94 -9.31 -6.50
CA GLY A 34 -16.18 -10.49 -6.11
C GLY A 34 -15.44 -10.30 -4.79
N LEU A 35 -14.81 -9.14 -4.60
CA LEU A 35 -14.18 -8.78 -3.32
C LEU A 35 -15.20 -8.78 -2.18
N LYS A 36 -16.40 -8.20 -2.37
CA LYS A 36 -17.46 -8.22 -1.35
C LYS A 36 -17.81 -9.65 -0.91
N GLN A 37 -17.98 -10.56 -1.87
CA GLN A 37 -18.29 -11.96 -1.57
C GLN A 37 -17.15 -12.65 -0.80
N GLN A 38 -15.90 -12.34 -1.12
CA GLN A 38 -14.73 -12.85 -0.38
C GLN A 38 -14.68 -12.30 1.05
N LEU A 39 -14.88 -10.99 1.24
CA LEU A 39 -14.92 -10.35 2.55
C LEU A 39 -16.02 -10.92 3.45
N LEU A 40 -17.21 -11.17 2.91
CA LEU A 40 -18.31 -11.80 3.66
C LEU A 40 -17.98 -13.23 4.10
N LYS A 41 -17.24 -13.99 3.28
CA LYS A 41 -16.72 -15.31 3.67
C LYS A 41 -15.71 -15.21 4.81
N LEU A 42 -14.75 -14.28 4.73
CA LEU A 42 -13.79 -14.03 5.81
C LEU A 42 -14.50 -13.62 7.11
N LYS A 43 -15.50 -12.75 7.01
CA LYS A 43 -16.31 -12.33 8.16
C LYS A 43 -17.02 -13.51 8.82
N THR A 44 -17.61 -14.39 8.00
CA THR A 44 -18.30 -15.61 8.47
C THR A 44 -17.31 -16.58 9.15
N ALA A 45 -16.07 -16.64 8.68
CA ALA A 45 -15.01 -17.44 9.28
C ALA A 45 -14.44 -16.85 10.58
N GLY A 46 -14.91 -15.69 11.04
CA GLY A 46 -14.48 -15.06 12.29
C GLY A 46 -13.20 -14.23 12.19
N ILE A 47 -12.78 -13.86 10.98
CA ILE A 47 -11.64 -12.96 10.76
C ILE A 47 -11.98 -11.53 11.22
N ASP A 48 -11.04 -10.88 11.92
CA ASP A 48 -11.25 -9.55 12.52
C ASP A 48 -11.21 -8.41 11.50
N GLY A 49 -10.37 -8.55 10.49
CA GLY A 49 -10.10 -7.51 9.53
C GLY A 49 -9.23 -7.95 8.36
N VAL A 50 -8.92 -6.98 7.52
CA VAL A 50 -8.03 -7.16 6.38
C VAL A 50 -6.89 -6.14 6.41
N MET A 51 -5.84 -6.43 5.66
CA MET A 51 -4.71 -5.53 5.45
C MET A 51 -4.59 -5.20 3.96
N SER A 52 -4.29 -3.95 3.61
CA SER A 52 -4.05 -3.54 2.22
C SER A 52 -2.95 -2.49 2.13
N ASP A 53 -2.15 -2.59 1.07
CA ASP A 53 -1.24 -1.55 0.64
C ASP A 53 -1.99 -0.33 0.11
N VAL A 54 -1.56 0.84 0.59
CA VAL A 54 -1.94 2.15 0.06
C VAL A 54 -0.75 2.68 -0.73
N TRP A 55 -0.76 2.40 -2.03
CA TRP A 55 0.38 2.62 -2.91
C TRP A 55 0.62 4.09 -3.18
N TRP A 56 1.80 4.57 -2.80
CA TRP A 56 2.22 5.95 -3.06
C TRP A 56 2.16 6.30 -4.55
N GLY A 57 2.65 5.37 -5.39
CA GLY A 57 2.65 5.51 -6.85
C GLY A 57 1.28 5.64 -7.49
N ILE A 58 0.21 5.17 -6.84
CA ILE A 58 -1.16 5.35 -7.31
C ILE A 58 -1.72 6.68 -6.81
N VAL A 59 -1.64 6.91 -5.50
CA VAL A 59 -2.32 8.03 -4.84
C VAL A 59 -1.74 9.37 -5.25
N GLU A 60 -0.41 9.52 -5.34
CA GLU A 60 0.28 10.78 -5.72
C GLU A 60 0.83 10.70 -7.16
N SER A 61 0.22 9.89 -8.02
CA SER A 61 0.66 9.63 -9.41
C SER A 61 0.75 10.90 -10.27
N LYS A 62 -0.19 11.83 -10.12
CA LYS A 62 -0.34 13.01 -10.98
C LYS A 62 0.67 14.12 -10.72
N GLY A 63 1.41 14.04 -9.60
CA GLY A 63 2.43 15.02 -9.26
C GLY A 63 2.44 15.41 -7.78
N PRO A 64 3.38 16.27 -7.37
CA PRO A 64 3.54 16.68 -5.98
C PRO A 64 2.24 17.21 -5.37
N LYS A 65 1.81 16.60 -4.27
CA LYS A 65 0.58 16.93 -3.52
C LYS A 65 -0.74 16.77 -4.29
N GLN A 66 -0.72 16.11 -5.45
CA GLN A 66 -1.93 15.82 -6.22
C GLN A 66 -2.45 14.43 -5.87
N TYR A 67 -3.10 14.34 -4.71
CA TYR A 67 -3.59 13.07 -4.17
C TYR A 67 -4.97 12.69 -4.70
N ASP A 68 -5.10 11.48 -5.21
CA ASP A 68 -6.39 10.88 -5.60
C ASP A 68 -6.72 9.66 -4.75
N TRP A 69 -7.60 9.85 -3.77
CA TRP A 69 -8.00 8.82 -2.81
C TRP A 69 -9.26 8.05 -3.23
N SER A 70 -9.80 8.28 -4.43
CA SER A 70 -11.15 7.84 -4.81
C SER A 70 -11.36 6.32 -4.72
N ALA A 71 -10.46 5.52 -5.29
CA ALA A 71 -10.58 4.05 -5.23
C ALA A 71 -10.35 3.50 -3.82
N TYR A 72 -9.38 4.03 -3.08
CA TYR A 72 -9.13 3.65 -1.69
C TYR A 72 -10.30 3.99 -0.76
N ARG A 73 -10.99 5.11 -0.97
CA ARG A 73 -12.23 5.42 -0.25
C ARG A 73 -13.32 4.38 -0.54
N SER A 74 -13.47 4.00 -1.81
CA SER A 74 -14.42 2.96 -2.22
C SER A 74 -14.10 1.59 -1.59
N LEU A 75 -12.81 1.26 -1.46
CA LEU A 75 -12.34 0.04 -0.79
C LEU A 75 -12.64 0.07 0.71
N VAL A 76 -12.29 1.16 1.40
CA VAL A 76 -12.54 1.33 2.84
C VAL A 76 -14.04 1.28 3.15
N GLU A 77 -14.86 1.92 2.32
CA GLU A 77 -16.32 1.89 2.43
C GLU A 77 -16.85 0.45 2.31
N LEU A 78 -16.37 -0.33 1.33
CA LEU A 78 -16.75 -1.73 1.17
C LEU A 78 -16.35 -2.61 2.36
N ILE A 79 -15.12 -2.46 2.86
CA ILE A 79 -14.62 -3.22 4.03
C ILE A 79 -15.47 -2.90 5.27
N LYS A 80 -15.81 -1.62 5.45
CA LYS A 80 -16.69 -1.16 6.53
C LYS A 80 -18.10 -1.72 6.39
N GLU A 81 -18.68 -1.72 5.19
CA GLU A 81 -19.99 -2.34 4.90
C GLU A 81 -20.01 -3.82 5.27
N CYS A 82 -18.90 -4.54 5.08
CA CYS A 82 -18.76 -5.95 5.48
C CYS A 82 -18.51 -6.16 6.99
N GLY A 83 -18.46 -5.07 7.78
CA GLY A 83 -18.26 -5.14 9.23
C GLY A 83 -16.87 -5.63 9.63
N MET A 84 -15.85 -5.35 8.81
CA MET A 84 -14.46 -5.73 9.03
C MET A 84 -13.60 -4.51 9.37
N LYS A 85 -12.51 -4.71 10.12
CA LYS A 85 -11.47 -3.70 10.33
C LYS A 85 -10.51 -3.66 9.15
N MET A 86 -9.79 -2.56 8.99
CA MET A 86 -8.72 -2.43 7.99
C MET A 86 -7.42 -2.00 8.66
N GLN A 87 -6.33 -2.65 8.29
CA GLN A 87 -4.96 -2.20 8.49
C GLN A 87 -4.46 -1.62 7.16
N ALA A 88 -4.10 -0.35 7.16
CA ALA A 88 -3.57 0.33 5.98
C ALA A 88 -2.05 0.42 6.07
N ILE A 89 -1.35 -0.10 5.07
CA ILE A 89 0.10 0.06 4.92
C ILE A 89 0.35 1.33 4.11
N MET A 90 1.16 2.25 4.62
CA MET A 90 1.61 3.41 3.85
C MET A 90 2.76 2.96 2.96
N SER A 91 2.43 2.49 1.75
CA SER A 91 3.36 1.77 0.89
C SER A 91 4.15 2.75 0.02
N PHE A 92 5.16 3.36 0.65
CA PHE A 92 6.14 4.26 0.01
C PHE A 92 7.20 3.52 -0.82
N HIS A 93 6.86 2.35 -1.35
CA HIS A 93 7.76 1.49 -2.12
C HIS A 93 7.05 0.96 -3.38
N GLN A 94 7.83 0.43 -4.31
CA GLN A 94 7.31 -0.25 -5.50
C GLN A 94 6.67 -1.60 -5.11
N CYS A 95 5.52 -1.92 -5.70
CA CYS A 95 4.98 -3.28 -5.73
C CYS A 95 5.58 -4.06 -6.90
N GLY A 96 6.10 -5.25 -6.60
CA GLY A 96 6.61 -6.18 -7.59
C GLY A 96 7.93 -5.77 -8.25
N GLY A 97 8.25 -6.39 -9.37
CA GLY A 97 9.52 -6.21 -10.10
C GLY A 97 10.34 -7.50 -10.23
N ASN A 98 9.87 -8.60 -9.66
CA ASN A 98 10.44 -9.93 -9.76
C ASN A 98 9.67 -10.82 -10.73
N VAL A 99 10.33 -11.88 -11.21
CA VAL A 99 9.70 -12.91 -12.06
C VAL A 99 8.58 -13.59 -11.27
N GLY A 100 7.34 -13.42 -11.74
CA GLY A 100 6.14 -14.03 -11.15
C GLY A 100 5.21 -13.05 -10.43
N ASP A 101 5.57 -11.78 -10.31
CA ASP A 101 4.67 -10.77 -9.76
C ASP A 101 3.52 -10.48 -10.72
N GLU A 102 2.27 -10.59 -10.23
CA GLU A 102 1.08 -10.37 -11.05
C GLU A 102 0.82 -8.89 -11.38
N VAL A 103 1.41 -7.96 -10.60
CA VAL A 103 1.22 -6.51 -10.75
C VAL A 103 2.53 -5.79 -10.46
N THR A 104 2.83 -4.77 -11.27
CA THR A 104 3.95 -3.84 -11.04
C THR A 104 3.42 -2.43 -10.79
N ILE A 105 3.69 -1.87 -9.61
CA ILE A 105 3.27 -0.51 -9.22
C ILE A 105 4.52 0.25 -8.77
N PRO A 106 5.13 1.09 -9.62
CA PRO A 106 6.30 1.88 -9.22
C PRO A 106 5.94 2.94 -8.17
N ILE A 107 6.94 3.57 -7.56
CA ILE A 107 6.75 4.87 -6.87
C ILE A 107 6.33 5.95 -7.91
N PRO A 108 5.85 7.14 -7.51
CA PRO A 108 5.33 8.11 -8.46
C PRO A 108 6.36 8.47 -9.54
N GLN A 109 5.90 8.54 -10.80
CA GLN A 109 6.78 8.80 -11.94
C GLN A 109 7.59 10.09 -11.78
N TRP A 110 6.99 11.15 -11.24
CA TRP A 110 7.68 12.43 -11.01
C TRP A 110 8.87 12.32 -10.03
N VAL A 111 8.90 11.29 -9.17
CA VAL A 111 10.04 10.98 -8.29
C VAL A 111 11.11 10.23 -9.06
N LEU A 112 10.70 9.26 -9.89
CA LEU A 112 11.61 8.52 -10.76
C LEU A 112 12.32 9.46 -11.73
N ASP A 113 11.62 10.46 -12.26
CA ASP A 113 12.18 11.47 -13.17
C ASP A 113 13.31 12.28 -12.48
N ILE A 114 13.16 12.61 -11.19
CA ILE A 114 14.25 13.24 -10.40
C ILE A 114 15.45 12.29 -10.27
N GLY A 115 15.19 10.98 -10.15
CA GLY A 115 16.21 9.95 -10.09
C GLY A 115 16.99 9.74 -11.39
N GLU A 116 16.44 10.15 -12.54
CA GLU A 116 17.18 10.15 -13.81
C GLU A 116 18.25 11.27 -13.84
N GLU A 117 17.98 12.41 -13.20
CA GLU A 117 18.95 13.51 -13.05
C GLU A 117 19.91 13.29 -11.87
N ASN A 118 19.40 12.71 -10.78
CA ASN A 118 20.14 12.43 -9.57
C ASN A 118 19.94 10.97 -9.11
N PRO A 119 20.73 10.02 -9.64
CA PRO A 119 20.57 8.60 -9.29
C PRO A 119 20.92 8.26 -7.84
N ASP A 120 21.55 9.17 -7.09
CA ASP A 120 21.91 8.97 -5.68
C ASP A 120 20.71 9.11 -4.72
N ILE A 121 19.51 9.39 -5.24
CA ILE A 121 18.28 9.28 -4.44
C ILE A 121 17.87 7.82 -4.16
N PHE A 122 18.50 6.86 -4.83
CA PHE A 122 18.20 5.44 -4.71
C PHE A 122 19.27 4.69 -3.90
N TYR A 123 18.88 3.59 -3.26
CA TYR A 123 19.85 2.67 -2.68
C TYR A 123 20.76 2.12 -3.77
N THR A 124 22.05 2.03 -3.44
CA THR A 124 23.09 1.71 -4.43
C THR A 124 24.06 0.70 -3.85
N ASP A 125 24.31 -0.37 -4.59
CA ASP A 125 25.30 -1.37 -4.21
C ASP A 125 26.73 -0.90 -4.53
N ARG A 126 27.73 -1.76 -4.24
CA ARG A 126 29.13 -1.43 -4.49
C ARG A 126 29.48 -1.33 -5.98
N GLU A 127 28.74 -2.00 -6.84
CA GLU A 127 28.96 -2.01 -8.30
C GLU A 127 28.30 -0.79 -8.98
N GLY A 128 27.50 -0.03 -8.24
CA GLY A 128 26.80 1.16 -8.73
C GLY A 128 25.38 0.88 -9.23
N ASN A 129 24.85 -0.33 -9.00
CA ASN A 129 23.48 -0.67 -9.38
C ASN A 129 22.49 0.09 -8.49
N ARG A 130 21.47 0.71 -9.11
CA ARG A 130 20.46 1.54 -8.42
C ARG A 130 19.17 0.76 -8.22
N ASN A 131 18.72 0.61 -6.98
CA ASN A 131 17.43 0.03 -6.66
C ASN A 131 16.35 1.15 -6.62
N LYS A 132 15.47 1.15 -7.62
CA LYS A 132 14.40 2.16 -7.80
C LYS A 132 13.13 1.89 -6.99
N GLU A 133 13.09 0.83 -6.19
CA GLU A 133 11.90 0.45 -5.43
C GLU A 133 11.61 1.39 -4.24
N TYR A 134 12.62 2.09 -3.71
CA TYR A 134 12.50 2.96 -2.55
C TYR A 134 13.58 4.07 -2.55
N LEU A 135 13.29 5.19 -1.87
CA LEU A 135 14.25 6.28 -1.69
C LEU A 135 15.26 5.95 -0.59
N THR A 136 16.56 6.16 -0.82
CA THR A 136 17.56 5.91 0.22
C THR A 136 17.32 6.81 1.44
N LEU A 137 17.51 6.28 2.65
CA LEU A 137 17.45 7.08 3.89
C LEU A 137 18.40 8.29 3.86
N GLY A 138 19.43 8.27 3.01
CA GLY A 138 20.36 9.38 2.83
C GLY A 138 19.71 10.67 2.33
N VAL A 139 18.51 10.59 1.74
CA VAL A 139 17.76 11.76 1.27
C VAL A 139 16.62 12.21 2.19
N ASP A 140 16.45 11.56 3.37
CA ASP A 140 15.34 11.82 4.30
C ASP A 140 15.14 13.30 4.61
N HIS A 141 16.24 14.07 4.70
CA HIS A 141 16.24 15.48 5.06
C HIS A 141 16.84 16.39 3.99
N LEU A 142 16.96 15.91 2.75
CA LEU A 142 17.46 16.69 1.62
C LEU A 142 16.30 17.23 0.77
N PRO A 143 16.23 18.53 0.46
CA PRO A 143 15.08 19.15 -0.22
C PRO A 143 15.11 18.94 -1.74
N LEU A 144 15.25 17.69 -2.19
CA LEU A 144 15.46 17.31 -3.59
C LEU A 144 14.15 17.18 -4.38
N PHE A 145 13.01 17.03 -3.71
CA PHE A 145 11.73 16.66 -4.32
C PHE A 145 10.81 17.86 -4.53
N HIS A 146 11.15 18.71 -5.50
CA HIS A 146 10.49 20.01 -5.74
C HIS A 146 10.43 20.88 -4.48
N GLY A 147 11.57 20.97 -3.77
CA GLY A 147 11.71 21.72 -2.52
C GLY A 147 11.21 20.98 -1.27
N ARG A 148 10.71 19.74 -1.40
CA ARG A 148 10.41 18.86 -0.26
C ARG A 148 11.54 17.89 0.04
N THR A 149 11.60 17.47 1.30
CA THR A 149 12.33 16.31 1.78
C THR A 149 11.53 15.02 1.53
N ALA A 150 12.16 13.85 1.70
CA ALA A 150 11.42 12.58 1.63
C ALA A 150 10.51 12.37 2.86
N VAL A 151 10.94 12.84 4.05
CA VAL A 151 10.14 12.90 5.29
C VAL A 151 9.30 14.16 5.38
#